data_AF-A0A849QBR1-F1
#
_entry.id   AF-A0A849QBR1-F1
#
_cell.length_a   1.000
_cell.length_b   1.000
_cell.length_c   1.000
_cell.angle_alpha   90.00
_cell.angle_beta   90.00
_cell.angle_gamma   90.00
#
_symmetry.space_group_name_H-M   'P 1'
#
loop_
_entity.id
_entity.type
_entity.pdbx_description
1 polymer ?
#
loop_
_entity_poly.entity_id
_entity_poly.type
_entity_poly.pdbx_seq_one_letter_code
_entity_poly.pdbx_strand_id
1 'polypeptide(L)'
;MAKMTDRERKNIVKIIKIMKENPTGLWIRELARQSKLHMETARRIIQKYPELFEEYADFTPYRINLKLIKLKNENISEKNFDVAIGL
;
A
#
# COMPACT_ATOMS: atom_id res chain seq x y z
N MET A 1 -10.22 8.58 -14.91
CA MET A 1 -9.84 7.64 -13.82
C MET A 1 -10.29 6.24 -14.20
N ALA A 2 -9.39 5.25 -14.21
CA ALA A 2 -9.76 3.87 -14.52
C ALA A 2 -10.62 3.31 -13.37
N LYS A 3 -11.78 2.73 -13.69
CA LYS A 3 -12.63 2.06 -12.69
C LYS A 3 -11.82 1.00 -11.94
N MET A 4 -11.89 1.03 -10.61
CA MET A 4 -11.26 0.03 -9.75
C MET A 4 -11.95 -1.33 -9.96
N THR A 5 -11.14 -2.37 -10.15
CA THR A 5 -11.65 -3.74 -10.26
C THR A 5 -11.90 -4.36 -8.89
N ASP A 6 -12.81 -5.33 -8.79
CA ASP A 6 -13.08 -6.06 -7.54
C ASP A 6 -11.83 -6.76 -6.99
N ARG A 7 -10.96 -7.24 -7.88
CA ARG A 7 -9.68 -7.85 -7.51
C ARG A 7 -8.73 -6.83 -6.87
N GLU A 8 -8.66 -5.63 -7.41
CA GLU A 8 -7.86 -4.54 -6.84
C GLU A 8 -8.40 -4.12 -5.48
N ARG A 9 -9.72 -3.93 -5.35
CA ARG A 9 -10.37 -3.65 -4.06
C ARG A 9 -9.99 -4.69 -3.00
N LYS A 10 -10.09 -5.98 -3.32
CA LYS A 10 -9.69 -7.07 -2.40
C LYS A 10 -8.22 -6.98 -1.99
N ASN A 11 -7.33 -6.63 -2.92
CA ASN A 11 -5.90 -6.51 -2.64
C ASN A 11 -5.59 -5.27 -1.78
N ILE A 12 -6.24 -4.13 -2.05
CA ILE A 12 -6.12 -2.90 -1.25
C ILE A 12 -6.57 -3.17 0.19
N VAL A 13 -7.71 -3.83 0.39
CA VAL A 13 -8.21 -4.22 1.72
C VAL A 13 -7.18 -5.04 2.48
N LYS A 14 -6.51 -6.01 1.83
CA LYS A 14 -5.42 -6.78 2.47
C LYS A 14 -4.25 -5.90 2.88
N ILE A 15 -3.82 -5.00 1.99
CA ILE A 15 -2.72 -4.07 2.25
C ILE A 15 -3.07 -3.15 3.43
N ILE A 16 -4.27 -2.58 3.46
CA ILE A 16 -4.74 -1.69 4.55
C ILE A 16 -4.76 -2.44 5.88
N LYS A 17 -5.27 -3.68 5.93
CA LYS A 17 -5.28 -4.50 7.16
C LYS A 17 -3.88 -4.64 7.75
N ILE A 18 -2.93 -5.07 6.92
CA ILE A 18 -1.54 -5.26 7.34
C ILE A 18 -0.92 -3.95 7.80
N MET A 19 -1.19 -2.85 7.10
CA MET A 19 -0.65 -1.54 7.47
C MET A 19 -1.24 -1.00 8.78
N LYS A 20 -2.49 -1.33 9.10
CA LYS A 20 -3.07 -0.99 10.41
C LYS A 20 -2.39 -1.71 11.57
N GLU A 21 -1.96 -2.94 11.35
CA GLU A 21 -1.17 -3.71 12.32
C GLU A 21 0.29 -3.20 12.42
N ASN A 22 0.75 -2.41 11.45
CA ASN A 22 2.13 -1.92 11.34
C ASN A 22 2.17 -0.40 11.09
N PRO A 23 1.80 0.43 12.09
CA PRO A 23 1.65 1.88 11.93
C PRO A 23 2.96 2.63 11.63
N THR A 24 4.11 2.02 11.93
CA THR A 24 5.44 2.55 11.58
C THR A 24 5.78 2.39 10.10
N GLY A 25 4.96 1.64 9.35
CA GLY A 25 5.17 1.31 7.95
C GLY A 25 5.93 0.00 7.75
N LEU A 26 5.87 -0.53 6.52
CA LEU A 26 6.54 -1.76 6.13
C LEU A 26 7.29 -1.59 4.82
N TRP A 27 8.42 -2.29 4.70
CA TRP A 27 9.12 -2.41 3.43
C TRP A 27 8.22 -3.09 2.41
N ILE A 28 8.25 -2.64 1.15
CA ILE A 28 7.40 -3.18 0.07
C ILE A 28 7.48 -4.71 -0.07
N ARG A 29 8.66 -5.30 0.16
CA ARG A 29 8.87 -6.74 0.13
C ARG A 29 8.13 -7.44 1.27
N GLU A 30 8.20 -6.86 2.47
CA GLU A 30 7.56 -7.40 3.67
C GLU A 30 6.04 -7.27 3.58
N LEU A 31 5.55 -6.13 3.09
CA LEU A 31 4.14 -5.95 2.76
C LEU A 31 3.64 -7.00 1.76
N ALA A 32 4.37 -7.23 0.68
CA ALA A 32 4.01 -8.23 -0.33
C ALA A 32 3.95 -9.64 0.28
N ARG A 33 4.94 -9.98 1.12
CA ARG A 33 5.01 -11.26 1.84
C ARG A 33 3.80 -11.46 2.76
N GLN A 34 3.49 -10.49 3.62
CA GLN A 34 2.38 -10.58 4.56
C GLN A 34 1.01 -10.57 3.86
N SER A 35 0.87 -9.78 2.78
CA SER A 35 -0.38 -9.68 2.01
C SER A 35 -0.61 -10.86 1.07
N LYS A 36 0.38 -11.76 0.94
CA LYS A 36 0.40 -12.86 -0.03
C LYS A 36 0.18 -12.35 -1.46
N LEU A 37 0.75 -11.19 -1.76
CA LEU A 37 0.73 -10.57 -3.09
C LEU A 37 2.11 -10.68 -3.73
N HIS A 38 2.14 -10.76 -5.06
CA HIS A 38 3.39 -10.57 -5.77
C HIS A 38 3.90 -9.14 -5.53
N MET A 39 5.22 -8.98 -5.38
CA MET A 39 5.83 -7.67 -5.07
C MET A 39 5.43 -6.60 -6.09
N GLU A 40 5.39 -6.97 -7.37
CA GLU A 40 4.97 -6.06 -8.45
C GLU A 40 3.49 -5.68 -8.37
N THR A 41 2.62 -6.59 -7.89
CA THR A 41 1.20 -6.29 -7.68
C THR A 41 1.03 -5.28 -6.54
N ALA A 42 1.73 -5.47 -5.42
CA ALA A 42 1.70 -4.52 -4.30
C ALA A 42 2.22 -3.14 -4.74
N ARG A 43 3.36 -3.11 -5.45
CA ARG A 43 3.93 -1.88 -6.01
C ARG A 43 2.95 -1.16 -6.92
N ARG A 44 2.34 -1.86 -7.88
CA ARG A 44 1.37 -1.27 -8.81
C ARG A 44 0.17 -0.67 -8.09
N ILE A 45 -0.34 -1.34 -7.06
CA ILE A 45 -1.47 -0.80 -6.27
C ILE A 45 -1.06 0.49 -5.57
N ILE A 46 0.09 0.50 -4.88
CA ILE A 46 0.55 1.67 -4.14
C ILE A 46 0.75 2.86 -5.09
N GLN A 47 1.40 2.64 -6.22
CA GLN A 47 1.64 3.68 -7.23
C GLN A 47 0.34 4.16 -7.90
N LYS A 48 -0.67 3.29 -8.03
CA LYS A 48 -1.96 3.65 -8.63
C LYS A 48 -2.84 4.46 -7.68
N TYR A 49 -2.68 4.30 -6.37
CA TYR A 49 -3.47 4.97 -5.34
C TYR A 49 -2.57 5.69 -4.31
N PRO A 50 -1.77 6.68 -4.72
CA PRO A 50 -0.85 7.41 -3.82
C PRO A 50 -1.59 8.18 -2.72
N GLU A 51 -2.90 8.36 -2.88
CA GLU A 51 -3.75 9.06 -1.91
C GLU A 51 -3.94 8.26 -0.63
N LEU A 52 -3.72 6.94 -0.69
CA LEU A 52 -3.82 6.04 0.46
C LEU A 52 -2.47 5.81 1.16
N PHE A 53 -1.35 5.98 0.45
CA PHE A 53 -0.05 5.49 0.89
C PHE A 53 1.05 6.55 0.77
N GLU A 54 1.94 6.57 1.75
CA GLU A 54 3.19 7.33 1.70
C GLU A 54 4.35 6.39 1.39
N GLU A 55 5.18 6.76 0.41
CA GLU A 55 6.39 6.03 0.05
C GLU A 55 7.63 6.80 0.51
N TYR A 56 8.44 6.20 1.38
CA TYR A 56 9.75 6.72 1.78
C TYR A 56 10.83 5.84 1.13
N ALA A 57 11.75 6.46 0.39
CA ALA A 57 12.89 5.77 -0.21
C ALA A 57 14.12 5.86 0.70
N ASP A 58 14.78 4.73 0.92
CA ASP A 58 16.13 4.70 1.49
C ASP A 58 17.15 4.82 0.36
N PHE A 59 17.92 5.91 0.35
CA PHE A 59 18.93 6.23 -0.66
C PHE A 59 20.34 5.73 -0.31
N THR A 60 20.44 4.75 0.59
CA THR A 60 21.75 4.19 0.96
C THR A 60 22.44 3.56 -0.28
N PRO A 61 23.68 3.96 -0.65
CA PRO A 61 24.32 3.61 -1.93
C PRO A 61 24.50 2.11 -2.23
N TYR A 62 24.38 1.27 -1.21
CA TYR A 62 24.62 -0.17 -1.29
C TYR A 62 23.39 -1.02 -0.93
N ARG A 63 22.25 -0.39 -0.60
CA ARG A 63 21.00 -1.09 -0.26
C ARG A 63 19.98 -0.89 -1.38
N ILE A 64 19.72 -1.99 -2.06
CA ILE A 64 18.66 -2.25 -3.04
C ILE A 64 17.38 -1.46 -2.70
N ASN A 65 17.13 -0.32 -3.37
CA ASN A 65 15.88 0.47 -3.41
C ASN A 65 14.78 -0.01 -2.43
N LEU A 66 15.01 0.19 -1.14
CA LEU A 66 14.05 -0.18 -0.11
C LEU A 66 13.04 0.96 0.01
N LYS A 67 11.77 0.64 -0.28
CA LYS A 67 10.67 1.58 -0.09
C LYS A 67 9.88 1.19 1.14
N LEU A 68 9.89 2.06 2.15
CA LEU A 68 9.03 1.96 3.32
C LEU A 68 7.68 2.56 2.95
N ILE A 69 6.63 1.79 3.14
CA ILE A 69 5.26 2.14 2.79
C ILE A 69 4.49 2.35 4.09
N LYS A 70 3.80 3.48 4.21
CA LYS A 70 2.93 3.80 5.35
C LYS A 70 1.54 4.19 4.86
N LEU A 71 0.50 4.03 5.68
CA LEU A 71 -0.80 4.64 5.41
C LEU A 71 -0.72 6.15 5.64
N LYS A 72 -1.23 6.92 4.68
CA LYS A 72 -1.25 8.39 4.75
C LYS A 72 -2.16 8.91 5.85
N ASN A 73 -3.24 8.17 6.15
CA ASN A 73 -4.17 8.52 7.21
C ASN A 73 -4.62 7.24 7.95
N GLU A 74 -4.43 7.22 9.26
CA GLU A 74 -4.76 6.09 10.14
C GLU A 74 -6.27 5.81 10.21
N ASN A 75 -7.10 6.80 9.87
CA ASN A 75 -8.55 6.67 9.79
C ASN A 75 -9.02 5.95 8.50
N ILE A 76 -8.12 5.74 7.54
CA ILE A 76 -8.42 4.92 6.36
C ILE A 76 -8.67 3.49 6.83
N SER A 77 -9.79 2.94 6.39
CA SER A 77 -10.26 1.61 6.71
C SER A 77 -10.77 0.95 5.44
N GLU A 78 -10.96 -0.35 5.53
CA GLU A 78 -11.49 -1.19 4.45
C GLU A 78 -12.88 -0.77 3.98
N LYS A 79 -13.61 0.00 4.81
CA LYS A 79 -14.98 0.44 4.57
C LYS A 79 -15.08 1.84 3.96
N ASN A 80 -14.02 2.65 4.05
CA ASN A 80 -14.06 4.07 3.65
C ASN A 80 -12.89 4.49 2.73
N PHE A 81 -12.04 3.55 2.32
CA PHE A 81 -10.91 3.88 1.44
C PHE A 81 -11.38 4.41 0.06
N ASP A 82 -12.58 4.02 -0.41
CA ASP A 82 -13.16 4.55 -1.65
C ASP A 82 -13.37 6.07 -1.60
N VAL A 83 -13.86 6.56 -0.45
CA VAL A 83 -14.06 7.99 -0.18
C VAL A 83 -12.73 8.72 -0.19
N ALA A 84 -11.67 8.10 0.35
CA ALA A 84 -10.32 8.68 0.40
C ALA A 84 -9.67 8.81 -0.99
N ILE A 85 -10.09 8.01 -1.98
CA ILE A 85 -9.62 8.08 -3.38
C ILE A 85 -10.61 8.80 -4.32
N GLY A 86 -11.69 9.38 -3.77
CA GLY A 86 -12.68 10.14 -4.54
C GLY A 86 -13.55 9.29 -5.47
N LEU A 87 -13.79 8.01 -5.11
CA LEU A 87 -14.70 7.10 -5.82
C LEU A 87 -16.08 7.02 -5.17
#